data_AF-A0A0U3PBZ2-F1
#
_entry.id   AF-A0A0U3PBZ2-F1
#
_cell.length_a   1.000
_cell.length_b   1.000
_cell.length_c   1.000
_cell.angle_alpha   90.00
_cell.angle_beta   90.00
_cell.angle_gamma   90.00
#
_symmetry.space_group_name_H-M   'P 1'
#
loop_
_entity.id
_entity.type
_entity.pdbx_description
1 polymer ?
#
loop_
_entity_poly.entity_id
_entity_poly.type
_entity_poly.pdbx_seq_one_letter_code
_entity_poly.pdbx_strand_id
1 'polypeptide(L)'
;MAGVRREFTVKLTGTWDPRTFTLRLREDFVYDDGEKDTKIWFFQKVAEDRYIGQRSDVLTPVNIGYQGDSIVFTYPVEVPLKDGSVALRFYDTLTQTGPRTVRNTATVMKYGITVGTVDLTFTK
;
A
#
# COMPACT_ATOMS: atom_id res chain seq x y z
N MET A 1 7.89 -4.71 -25.29
CA MET A 1 7.55 -5.07 -23.89
C MET A 1 6.13 -4.63 -23.65
N ALA A 2 5.17 -5.55 -23.62
CA ALA A 2 3.77 -5.22 -23.35
C ALA A 2 3.64 -4.99 -21.84
N GLY A 3 3.71 -3.73 -21.41
CA GLY A 3 3.34 -3.37 -20.04
C GLY A 3 1.83 -3.54 -19.92
N VAL A 4 1.39 -4.47 -19.07
CA VAL A 4 -0.02 -4.55 -18.69
C VAL A 4 -0.30 -3.34 -17.81
N ARG A 5 -0.91 -2.31 -18.40
CA ARG A 5 -1.50 -1.19 -17.67
C ARG A 5 -2.94 -1.57 -17.39
N ARG A 6 -3.23 -1.95 -16.15
CA ARG A 6 -4.60 -2.08 -15.65
C ARG A 6 -4.93 -0.83 -14.85
N GLU A 7 -5.96 -0.13 -15.26
CA GLU A 7 -6.48 0.99 -14.49
C GLU A 7 -7.40 0.44 -13.38
N PHE A 8 -7.43 1.12 -12.23
CA PHE A 8 -8.26 0.71 -11.12
C PHE A 8 -8.77 1.92 -10.35
N THR A 9 -9.94 1.74 -9.74
CA THR A 9 -10.48 2.65 -8.72
C THR A 9 -10.35 1.97 -7.37
N VAL A 10 -9.91 2.70 -6.35
CA VAL A 10 -9.82 2.19 -4.98
C VAL A 10 -10.63 3.05 -4.03
N LYS A 11 -11.45 2.42 -3.19
CA LYS A 11 -12.15 3.06 -2.07
C LYS A 11 -11.45 2.71 -0.77
N LEU A 12 -11.04 3.72 -0.01
CA LEU A 12 -10.43 3.54 1.30
C LEU A 12 -11.43 3.74 2.43
N THR A 13 -11.37 2.88 3.45
CA THR A 13 -12.10 3.03 4.71
C THR A 13 -11.15 2.81 5.88
N GLY A 14 -10.80 3.90 6.56
CA GLY A 14 -9.95 3.89 7.75
C GLY A 14 -10.75 3.85 9.05
N THR A 15 -10.28 3.11 10.05
CA THR A 15 -10.83 3.10 11.40
C THR A 15 -9.70 3.09 12.41
N TRP A 16 -9.66 4.09 13.29
CA TRP A 16 -8.66 4.20 14.34
C TRP A 16 -9.18 3.60 15.65
N ASP A 17 -8.40 2.69 16.24
CA ASP A 17 -8.64 2.19 17.60
C ASP A 17 -7.68 2.87 18.60
N PRO A 18 -8.19 3.75 19.47
CA PRO A 18 -7.37 4.45 20.45
C PRO A 18 -6.89 3.57 21.60
N ARG A 19 -7.49 2.39 21.84
CA ARG A 19 -7.07 1.48 22.92
C ARG A 19 -5.81 0.70 22.55
N THR A 20 -5.70 0.34 21.28
CA THR A 20 -4.59 -0.46 20.74
C THR A 20 -3.62 0.37 19.90
N PHE A 21 -3.88 1.68 19.77
CA PHE A 21 -3.16 2.61 18.90
C PHE A 21 -2.99 2.06 17.47
N THR A 22 -4.05 1.46 16.93
CA THR A 22 -4.01 0.76 15.64
C THR A 22 -4.97 1.38 14.64
N LEU A 23 -4.46 1.71 13.45
CA LEU A 23 -5.27 2.08 12.28
C LEU A 23 -5.57 0.83 11.47
N ARG A 24 -6.85 0.48 11.33
CA ARG A 24 -7.31 -0.47 10.31
C ARG A 24 -7.66 0.29 9.03
N LEU A 25 -7.00 -0.02 7.92
CA LEU A 25 -7.25 0.55 6.61
C LEU A 25 -7.76 -0.53 5.66
N ARG A 26 -9.02 -0.45 5.26
CA ARG A 26 -9.61 -1.27 4.20
C ARG A 26 -9.49 -0.56 2.86
N GLU A 27 -9.03 -1.28 1.85
CA GLU A 27 -8.88 -0.82 0.48
C GLU A 27 -9.75 -1.73 -0.41
N ASP A 28 -10.76 -1.18 -1.07
CA ASP A 28 -11.63 -1.89 -1.99
C ASP A 28 -11.32 -1.45 -3.43
N PHE A 29 -10.62 -2.32 -4.16
CA PHE A 29 -10.21 -2.11 -5.55
C PHE A 29 -11.29 -2.60 -6.51
N VAL A 30 -11.47 -1.85 -7.59
CA VAL A 30 -12.25 -2.21 -8.78
C VAL A 30 -11.36 -1.95 -9.98
N TYR A 31 -10.93 -3.02 -10.65
CA TYR A 31 -10.14 -2.94 -11.87
C TYR A 31 -11.03 -2.63 -13.08
N ASP A 32 -10.43 -2.09 -14.13
CA ASP A 32 -11.09 -1.74 -15.40
C ASP A 32 -11.80 -2.92 -16.09
N ASP A 33 -11.32 -4.14 -15.89
CA ASP A 33 -11.95 -5.37 -16.37
C ASP A 33 -13.03 -5.94 -15.42
N GLY A 34 -13.36 -5.20 -14.36
CA GLY A 34 -14.40 -5.55 -13.40
C GLY A 34 -13.95 -6.48 -12.28
N GLU A 35 -12.68 -6.92 -12.27
CA GLU A 35 -12.11 -7.63 -11.13
C GLU A 35 -12.19 -6.75 -9.87
N LYS A 36 -12.42 -7.39 -8.72
CA LYS A 36 -12.48 -6.71 -7.42
C LYS A 36 -11.54 -7.37 -6.45
N ASP A 37 -10.83 -6.55 -5.70
CA ASP A 37 -9.90 -7.01 -4.68
C ASP A 37 -10.09 -6.17 -3.42
N THR A 38 -9.93 -6.79 -2.25
CA THR A 38 -10.00 -6.09 -0.97
C THR A 38 -8.73 -6.35 -0.20
N LYS A 39 -8.05 -5.27 0.20
CA LYS A 39 -6.88 -5.32 1.06
C LYS A 39 -7.20 -4.70 2.41
N ILE A 40 -6.69 -5.27 3.50
CA ILE A 40 -6.91 -4.75 4.85
C ILE A 40 -5.57 -4.67 5.56
N TRP A 41 -5.10 -3.44 5.76
CA TRP A 41 -3.92 -3.14 6.54
C TRP A 41 -4.26 -2.83 7.98
N PHE A 42 -3.34 -3.18 8.88
CA PHE A 42 -3.32 -2.78 10.28
C PHE A 42 -2.00 -2.08 10.55
N PHE A 43 -2.05 -0.82 10.97
CA PHE A 43 -0.89 -0.02 11.31
C PHE A 43 -0.91 0.29 12.80
N GLN A 44 -0.05 -0.37 13.58
CA GLN A 44 0.07 -0.15 15.01
C GLN A 44 1.14 0.90 15.28
N LYS A 45 0.79 1.98 15.99
CA LYS A 45 1.77 2.95 16.49
C LYS A 45 2.56 2.31 17.65
N VAL A 46 3.87 2.27 17.52
CA VAL A 46 4.77 1.66 18.52
C VAL A 46 5.80 2.65 19.08
N ALA A 47 5.84 3.88 18.56
CA ALA A 47 6.54 5.03 19.16
C ALA A 47 6.02 6.35 18.56
N GLU A 48 6.51 7.48 19.09
CA GLU A 48 6.55 8.76 18.39
C GLU A 48 7.29 8.52 17.05
N ASP A 49 6.58 8.64 15.94
CA ASP A 49 7.10 8.39 14.58
C ASP A 49 7.51 6.94 14.21
N ARG A 50 6.94 5.93 14.86
CA ARG A 50 7.14 4.54 14.42
C ARG A 50 5.84 3.76 14.40
N TYR A 51 5.56 3.13 13.26
CA TYR A 51 4.42 2.22 13.10
C TYR A 51 4.89 0.87 12.57
N ILE A 52 4.18 -0.18 12.97
CA ILE A 52 4.31 -1.52 12.42
C ILE A 52 3.06 -1.81 11.59
N GLY A 53 3.25 -2.04 10.30
CA GLY A 53 2.20 -2.46 9.38
C GLY A 53 2.07 -3.98 9.32
N GLN A 54 0.84 -4.48 9.31
CA GLN A 54 0.50 -5.87 9.06
C GLN A 54 -0.61 -5.95 8.02
N ARG A 55 -0.51 -6.93 7.13
CA ARG A 55 -1.54 -7.30 6.15
C ARG A 55 -1.56 -8.82 6.05
N SER A 56 -2.72 -9.41 5.82
CA SER A 56 -2.90 -10.87 5.81
C SER A 56 -2.04 -11.61 4.77
N ASP A 57 -1.67 -10.94 3.68
CA ASP A 57 -0.85 -11.44 2.56
C ASP A 57 0.60 -10.89 2.58
N VAL A 58 1.00 -10.17 3.64
CA VAL A 58 2.38 -9.70 3.81
C VAL A 58 3.03 -10.56 4.89
N LEU A 59 3.97 -11.41 4.47
CA LEU A 59 4.65 -12.43 5.28
C LEU A 59 5.41 -11.88 6.50
N THR A 60 5.72 -10.58 6.53
CA THR A 60 6.55 -9.99 7.59
C THR A 60 6.01 -8.61 7.97
N PRO A 61 5.95 -8.27 9.27
CA PRO A 61 5.58 -6.93 9.70
C PRO A 61 6.44 -5.86 9.00
N VAL A 62 5.77 -4.84 8.49
CA VAL A 62 6.38 -3.77 7.70
C VAL A 62 6.74 -2.62 8.63
N ASN A 63 8.02 -2.26 8.70
CA ASN A 63 8.41 -1.04 9.40
C ASN A 63 7.97 0.17 8.59
N ILE A 64 7.26 1.08 9.24
CA ILE A 64 6.85 2.35 8.66
C ILE A 64 7.73 3.43 9.24
N GLY A 65 8.48 4.09 8.35
CA GLY A 65 9.37 5.18 8.67
C GLY A 65 8.82 6.52 8.20
N TYR A 66 9.52 7.57 8.62
CA TYR A 66 9.26 8.94 8.22
C TYR A 66 10.48 9.50 7.48
N GLN A 67 10.23 10.24 6.41
CA GLN A 67 11.23 11.04 5.70
C GLN A 67 10.67 12.44 5.50
N GLY A 68 11.09 13.39 6.35
CA GLY A 68 10.46 14.70 6.43
C GLY A 68 8.97 14.55 6.78
N ASP A 69 8.11 15.14 5.96
CA ASP A 69 6.64 15.08 6.13
C ASP A 69 5.99 13.86 5.43
N SER A 70 6.80 12.99 4.83
CA SER A 70 6.33 11.80 4.13
C SER A 70 6.47 10.54 4.98
N ILE A 71 5.48 9.67 4.87
CA ILE A 71 5.53 8.32 5.44
C ILE A 71 6.05 7.38 4.35
N VAL A 72 7.06 6.58 4.67
CA VAL A 72 7.65 5.63 3.72
C VAL A 72 7.63 4.21 4.28
N PHE A 73 7.36 3.24 3.41
CA PHE A 73 7.45 1.83 3.78
C PHE A 73 7.73 0.94 2.58
N THR A 74 8.24 -0.26 2.84
CA THR A 74 8.63 -1.22 1.81
C THR A 74 8.16 -2.60 2.20
N TYR A 75 7.53 -3.31 1.26
CA TYR A 75 6.98 -4.63 1.53
C TYR A 75 7.03 -5.54 0.30
N PRO A 76 7.29 -6.85 0.49
CA PRO A 76 7.14 -7.83 -0.56
C PRO A 76 5.65 -8.23 -0.72
N VAL A 77 5.25 -8.49 -1.95
CA VAL A 77 3.94 -9.05 -2.32
C VAL A 77 4.19 -10.21 -3.27
N GLU A 78 3.56 -11.34 -2.98
CA GLU A 78 3.58 -12.49 -3.88
C GLU A 78 2.33 -12.46 -4.76
N VAL A 79 2.52 -12.24 -6.06
CA VAL A 79 1.43 -12.14 -7.02
C VAL A 79 1.29 -13.48 -7.76
N PRO A 80 0.14 -14.16 -7.68
CA PRO A 80 -0.09 -15.39 -8.43
C PRO A 80 -0.20 -15.11 -9.93
N LEU A 81 0.38 -16.00 -10.74
CA LEU A 81 0.34 -16.04 -12.20
C LEU A 81 -0.23 -17.39 -12.63
N LYS A 82 -0.56 -17.55 -13.92
CA LYS A 82 -1.05 -18.83 -14.45
C LYS A 82 -0.12 -20.02 -14.18
N ASP A 83 1.19 -19.77 -14.21
CA ASP A 83 2.22 -20.82 -14.11
C ASP A 83 3.12 -20.68 -12.87
N GLY A 84 2.66 -20.00 -11.81
CA GLY A 84 3.43 -19.85 -10.57
C GLY A 84 3.11 -18.55 -9.81
N SER A 85 4.07 -18.02 -9.06
CA SER A 85 3.97 -16.72 -8.42
C SER A 85 5.17 -15.84 -8.78
N VAL A 86 5.00 -14.52 -8.64
CA VAL A 86 6.10 -13.56 -8.75
C VAL A 86 6.17 -12.72 -7.50
N ALA A 87 7.37 -12.67 -6.90
CA ALA A 87 7.66 -11.76 -5.81
C ALA A 87 7.91 -10.35 -6.37
N LEU A 88 7.06 -9.41 -5.96
CA LEU A 88 7.20 -7.98 -6.23
C LEU A 88 7.55 -7.27 -4.93
N ARG A 89 8.32 -6.18 -5.02
CA ARG A 89 8.60 -5.31 -3.89
C ARG A 89 8.04 -3.92 -4.16
N PHE A 90 7.25 -3.43 -3.23
CA PHE A 90 6.63 -2.12 -3.27
C PHE A 90 7.42 -1.17 -2.38
N TYR A 91 7.67 0.03 -2.88
CA TYR A 91 8.30 1.13 -2.16
C TYR A 91 7.33 2.30 -2.15
N ASP A 92 6.58 2.42 -1.06
CA ASP A 92 5.48 3.36 -0.92
C ASP A 92 5.95 4.64 -0.23
N THR A 93 5.42 5.77 -0.68
CA THR A 93 5.59 7.09 -0.08
C THR A 93 4.23 7.76 -0.01
N LEU A 94 3.71 7.97 1.20
CA LEU A 94 2.53 8.79 1.45
C LEU A 94 2.96 10.20 1.80
N THR A 95 2.37 11.17 1.14
CA THR A 95 2.59 12.60 1.41
C THR A 95 1.26 13.29 1.56
N GLN A 96 1.10 14.12 2.59
CA GLN A 96 -0.06 14.98 2.72
C GLN A 96 0.06 16.14 1.73
N THR A 97 -0.77 16.15 0.68
CA THR A 97 -0.74 17.18 -0.37
C THR A 97 -1.79 18.27 -0.17
N GLY A 98 -2.65 18.12 0.84
CA GLY A 98 -3.61 19.14 1.25
C GLY A 98 -4.23 18.85 2.63
N PRO A 99 -5.09 19.73 3.16
CA PRO A 99 -5.67 19.58 4.49
C PRO A 99 -6.45 18.28 4.70
N ARG A 100 -6.96 17.68 3.61
CA ARG A 100 -7.74 16.45 3.59
C ARG A 100 -7.31 15.51 2.45
N THR A 101 -6.14 15.75 1.87
CA THR A 101 -5.65 15.03 0.71
C THR A 101 -4.31 14.41 1.01
N VAL A 102 -4.18 13.11 0.79
CA VAL A 102 -2.94 12.35 0.91
C VAL A 102 -2.67 11.67 -0.41
N ARG A 103 -1.46 11.79 -0.94
CA ARG A 103 -1.02 11.08 -2.14
C ARG A 103 -0.11 9.93 -1.73
N ASN A 104 -0.44 8.70 -2.10
CA ASN A 104 0.48 7.56 -2.07
C ASN A 104 1.07 7.39 -3.46
N THR A 105 2.40 7.33 -3.53
CA THR A 105 3.11 6.89 -4.73
C THR A 105 3.89 5.64 -4.38
N ALA A 106 3.94 4.66 -5.28
CA ALA A 106 4.76 3.47 -5.10
C ALA A 106 5.58 3.13 -6.34
N THR A 107 6.82 2.70 -6.12
CA THR A 107 7.61 2.03 -7.15
C THR A 107 7.51 0.52 -6.95
N VAL A 108 7.16 -0.21 -8.01
CA VAL A 108 7.05 -1.68 -7.98
C VAL A 108 8.26 -2.29 -8.67
N MET A 109 9.01 -3.11 -7.96
CA MET A 109 10.20 -3.77 -8.47
C MET A 109 10.05 -5.29 -8.50
N LYS A 110 10.61 -5.91 -9.55
CA LYS A 110 10.79 -7.35 -9.70
C LYS A 110 12.28 -7.63 -9.88
N TYR A 111 12.89 -8.44 -9.01
CA TYR A 111 14.32 -8.77 -9.07
C TYR A 111 15.26 -7.56 -9.24
N GLY A 112 14.94 -6.43 -8.59
CA GLY A 112 15.73 -5.18 -8.67
C GLY A 112 15.44 -4.31 -9.89
N ILE A 113 14.55 -4.73 -10.79
CA ILE A 113 14.13 -3.95 -11.97
C ILE A 113 12.76 -3.35 -11.71
N THR A 114 12.58 -2.06 -11.97
CA THR A 114 11.27 -1.40 -11.91
C THR A 114 10.35 -1.96 -12.98
N VAL A 115 9.19 -2.47 -12.57
CA VAL A 115 8.17 -3.07 -13.46
C VAL A 115 6.87 -2.28 -13.48
N GLY A 116 6.71 -1.30 -12.59
CA GLY A 116 5.54 -0.45 -12.55
C GLY A 116 5.63 0.64 -11.50
N THR A 117 4.66 1.54 -11.55
CA THR A 117 4.48 2.62 -10.58
C THR A 117 3.00 2.70 -10.20
N VAL A 118 2.73 3.07 -8.96
CA VAL A 118 1.40 3.37 -8.44
C VAL A 118 1.36 4.84 -8.07
N ASP A 119 0.25 5.50 -8.38
CA ASP A 119 0.01 6.88 -7.98
C ASP A 119 -1.48 7.00 -7.60
N LEU A 120 -1.71 7.22 -6.32
CA LEU A 120 -3.02 7.24 -5.70
C LEU A 120 -3.19 8.52 -4.92
N THR A 121 -4.30 9.19 -5.15
CA THR A 121 -4.70 10.35 -4.35
C THR A 121 -5.92 9.99 -3.54
N PHE A 122 -5.80 10.15 -2.23
CA PHE A 122 -6.86 9.96 -1.25
C PHE A 122 -7.40 11.32 -0.85
N THR A 123 -8.70 11.50 -0.98
CA THR A 123 -9.42 12.71 -0.53
C THR A 123 -10.53 12.31 0.43
N LYS A 124 -10.66 13.04 1.54
CA LYS A 124 -11.78 12.88 2.49
C LYS A 124 -13.06 13.53 2.00
#